data_AF-A0A2A3LDY8-F1
#
_entry.id   AF-A0A2A3LDY8-F1
#
_cell.length_a   1.000
_cell.length_b   1.000
_cell.length_c   1.000
_cell.angle_alpha   90.00
_cell.angle_beta   90.00
_cell.angle_gamma   90.00
#
_symmetry.space_group_name_H-M   'P 1'
#
loop_
_entity.id
_entity.type
_entity.pdbx_description
1 polymer ?
#
loop_
_entity_poly.entity_id
_entity_poly.type
_entity_poly.pdbx_seq_one_letter_code
_entity_poly.pdbx_strand_id
1 'polypeptide(L)'
;MSHSELEALNRAHQLFAGGTRPASLDTGSGHYRDLLGRAARLNDGFAHGGYRLAVQHSRQRLASTSDTDAAVTDLLAGAHRDRAQARELTGAVLDAGRADAAAIPTTPLAQREAMRRRVMRLRTQHAHVVSAAARARHHRARLLALRYRLRHGVGLAGLRGPGSDRAALAVRAALSRLGRPYVWGATGPDQFDCSGLVQWSYAQAGIHLDRTTYQQINEGIPVPRSQVRPGDLVFPHAGHVQLAIGNNLVVEAPYSGASVRISRLGNNVAIRRPI
;
A
#
# COMPACT_ATOMS: atom_id res chain seq x y z
N MET A 1 36.22 15.45 17.77
CA MET A 1 34.98 14.84 17.23
C MET A 1 34.05 15.95 16.78
N SER A 2 33.38 15.87 15.62
CA SER A 2 32.48 16.97 15.22
C SER A 2 31.09 16.77 15.80
N HIS A 3 30.63 17.77 16.57
CA HIS A 3 29.28 17.91 17.13
C HIS A 3 28.16 17.46 16.15
N SER A 4 28.42 17.67 14.86
CA SER A 4 27.64 17.24 13.70
C SER A 4 27.22 15.75 13.63
N GLU A 5 28.03 14.77 14.07
CA GLU A 5 27.61 13.35 14.03
C GLU A 5 26.50 13.05 15.03
N LEU A 6 26.71 13.40 16.30
CA LEU A 6 25.75 13.15 17.36
C LEU A 6 24.44 13.90 17.10
N GLU A 7 24.52 15.12 16.57
CA GLU A 7 23.36 15.84 16.09
C GLU A 7 22.61 15.10 14.98
N ALA A 8 23.31 14.54 13.98
CA ALA A 8 22.68 13.78 12.91
C ALA A 8 21.98 12.52 13.43
N LEU A 9 22.65 11.78 14.34
CA LEU A 9 22.07 10.60 15.00
C LEU A 9 20.84 10.98 15.83
N ASN A 10 20.92 12.08 16.59
CA ASN A 10 19.82 12.58 17.40
C ASN A 10 18.63 13.03 16.53
N ARG A 11 18.87 13.82 15.46
CA ARG A 11 17.82 14.22 14.51
C ARG A 11 17.12 13.01 13.91
N ALA A 12 17.87 11.98 13.53
CA ALA A 12 17.30 10.73 13.02
C ALA A 12 16.43 10.01 14.08
N HIS A 13 16.86 9.96 15.33
CA HIS A 13 16.09 9.36 16.43
C HIS A 13 14.80 10.15 16.73
N GLN A 14 14.86 11.48 16.69
CA GLN A 14 13.71 12.35 17.00
C GLN A 14 12.53 12.17 16.03
N LEU A 15 12.76 11.66 14.81
CA LEU A 15 11.69 11.25 13.89
C LEU A 15 10.71 10.25 14.52
N PHE A 16 11.18 9.47 15.50
CA PHE A 16 10.43 8.40 16.16
C PHE A 16 10.05 8.70 17.62
N ALA A 17 10.43 9.86 18.18
CA ALA A 17 10.31 10.15 19.61
C ALA A 17 8.91 10.64 20.07
N GLY A 18 8.09 11.20 19.17
CA GLY A 18 6.73 11.67 19.50
C GLY A 18 5.76 10.55 19.93
N GLY A 19 4.87 10.85 20.87
CA GLY A 19 3.83 9.92 21.33
C GLY A 19 2.70 9.79 20.30
N THR A 20 2.32 8.56 19.97
CA THR A 20 1.08 8.27 19.24
C THR A 20 0.23 7.39 20.14
N ARG A 21 -0.85 7.95 20.73
CA ARG A 21 -1.84 7.11 21.41
C ARG A 21 -2.46 6.22 20.33
N PRO A 22 -2.50 4.89 20.51
CA PRO A 22 -3.34 4.08 19.65
C PRO A 22 -4.77 4.58 19.82
N ALA A 23 -5.40 4.99 18.72
CA ALA A 23 -6.85 5.13 18.72
C ALA A 23 -7.39 3.71 18.90
N SER A 24 -7.79 3.34 20.13
CA SER A 24 -8.55 2.10 20.30
C SER A 24 -9.91 2.35 19.68
N LEU A 25 -10.09 1.87 18.46
CA LEU A 25 -11.43 1.60 17.97
C LEU A 25 -11.87 0.34 18.73
N ASP A 26 -12.64 0.52 19.80
CA ASP A 26 -13.39 -0.61 20.36
C ASP A 26 -14.41 -1.01 19.31
N THR A 27 -14.07 -2.02 18.51
CA THR A 27 -14.88 -2.40 17.35
C THR A 27 -16.10 -3.22 17.74
N GLY A 28 -16.24 -3.65 19.02
CA GLY A 28 -17.38 -4.46 19.50
C GLY A 28 -17.69 -5.71 18.64
N SER A 29 -16.77 -6.11 17.76
CA SER A 29 -17.06 -6.95 16.59
C SER A 29 -17.39 -8.40 16.96
N GLY A 30 -16.88 -8.86 18.10
CA GLY A 30 -17.24 -10.15 18.70
C GLY A 30 -18.73 -10.24 19.08
N HIS A 31 -19.29 -9.16 19.64
CA HIS A 31 -20.69 -9.11 20.03
C HIS A 31 -21.63 -9.15 18.81
N TYR A 32 -21.28 -8.43 17.73
CA TYR A 32 -22.05 -8.47 16.49
C TYR A 32 -21.96 -9.82 15.77
N ARG A 33 -20.77 -10.46 15.70
CA ARG A 33 -20.62 -11.82 15.15
C ARG A 33 -21.51 -12.83 15.88
N ASP A 34 -21.54 -12.76 17.21
CA ASP A 34 -22.28 -13.71 18.04
C ASP A 34 -23.81 -13.48 17.98
N LEU A 35 -24.26 -12.22 18.00
CA LEU A 35 -25.66 -11.86 17.74
C LEU A 35 -26.14 -12.35 16.36
N LEU A 36 -25.31 -12.22 15.33
CA LEU A 36 -25.62 -12.67 13.97
C LEU A 36 -25.71 -14.20 13.88
N GLY A 37 -24.84 -14.92 14.60
CA GLY A 37 -24.91 -16.39 14.72
C GLY A 37 -26.18 -16.87 15.43
N ARG A 38 -26.65 -16.14 16.45
CA ARG A 38 -27.91 -16.44 17.16
C ARG A 38 -29.14 -16.14 16.30
N ALA A 39 -29.19 -15.00 15.62
CA ALA A 39 -30.31 -14.63 14.75
C ALA A 39 -30.46 -15.50 13.50
N ALA A 40 -29.40 -16.19 13.05
CA ALA A 40 -29.46 -17.16 11.96
C ALA A 40 -30.24 -18.44 12.36
N ARG A 41 -30.18 -18.83 13.63
CA ARG A 41 -30.86 -20.02 14.19
C ARG A 41 -32.36 -19.79 14.46
N LEU A 42 -32.80 -18.54 14.50
CA LEU A 42 -34.19 -18.19 14.82
C LEU A 42 -35.09 -18.02 13.59
N ASN A 43 -34.55 -18.11 12.36
CA ASN A 43 -35.24 -17.69 11.14
C ASN A 43 -35.76 -18.85 10.26
N ASP A 44 -35.96 -20.03 10.85
CA ASP A 44 -36.40 -21.25 10.13
C ASP A 44 -37.92 -21.35 9.93
N GLY A 45 -38.70 -20.31 10.25
CA GLY A 45 -40.15 -20.28 10.06
C GLY A 45 -40.65 -19.04 9.32
N PHE A 46 -41.19 -19.23 8.10
CA PHE A 46 -42.19 -18.36 7.45
C PHE A 46 -41.81 -16.93 6.98
N ALA A 47 -40.55 -16.62 6.63
CA ALA A 47 -40.21 -15.32 6.04
C ALA A 47 -40.18 -15.34 4.49
N HIS A 48 -41.10 -14.59 3.86
CA HIS A 48 -41.17 -14.34 2.40
C HIS A 48 -39.80 -14.01 1.79
N GLY A 49 -39.48 -14.57 0.62
CA GLY A 49 -38.13 -14.57 0.01
C GLY A 49 -37.43 -13.20 -0.09
N GLY A 50 -38.19 -12.11 -0.24
CA GLY A 50 -37.65 -10.74 -0.22
C GLY A 50 -37.06 -10.31 1.14
N TYR A 51 -37.69 -10.71 2.25
CA TYR A 51 -37.15 -10.45 3.60
C TYR A 51 -35.86 -11.24 3.84
N ARG A 52 -35.79 -12.51 3.41
CA ARG A 52 -34.57 -13.32 3.51
C ARG A 52 -33.40 -12.69 2.74
N LEU A 53 -33.64 -12.20 1.52
CA LEU A 53 -32.63 -11.48 0.74
C LEU A 53 -32.18 -10.19 1.42
N ALA A 54 -33.12 -9.39 1.93
CA ALA A 54 -32.80 -8.14 2.63
C ALA A 54 -31.96 -8.37 3.90
N VAL A 55 -32.29 -9.42 4.67
CA VAL A 55 -31.52 -9.85 5.84
C VAL A 55 -30.14 -10.36 5.42
N GLN A 56 -30.03 -11.19 4.38
CA GLN A 56 -28.74 -11.66 3.86
C GLN A 56 -27.84 -10.51 3.39
N HIS A 57 -28.37 -9.54 2.64
CA HIS A 57 -27.63 -8.35 2.23
C HIS A 57 -27.19 -7.50 3.41
N SER A 58 -28.06 -7.33 4.42
CA SER A 58 -27.70 -6.59 5.65
C SER A 58 -26.60 -7.32 6.43
N ARG A 59 -26.65 -8.65 6.52
CA ARG A 59 -25.59 -9.48 7.12
C ARG A 59 -24.27 -9.35 6.38
N GLN A 60 -24.28 -9.44 5.06
CA GLN A 60 -23.07 -9.28 4.23
C GLN A 60 -22.44 -7.90 4.40
N ARG A 61 -23.25 -6.84 4.45
CA ARG A 61 -22.76 -5.47 4.72
C ARG A 61 -22.11 -5.38 6.10
N LEU A 62 -22.79 -5.83 7.15
CA LEU A 62 -22.28 -5.84 8.53
C LEU A 62 -20.97 -6.63 8.66
N ALA A 63 -20.90 -7.83 8.06
CA ALA A 63 -19.68 -8.63 8.05
C ALA A 63 -18.52 -7.90 7.34
N SER A 64 -18.78 -7.32 6.16
CA SER A 64 -17.77 -6.56 5.41
C SER A 64 -17.26 -5.31 6.15
N THR A 65 -18.13 -4.64 6.90
CA THR A 65 -17.74 -3.51 7.76
C THR A 65 -16.87 -4.01 8.91
N SER A 66 -17.30 -5.06 9.62
CA SER A 66 -16.52 -5.65 10.72
C SER A 66 -15.13 -6.11 10.27
N ASP A 67 -15.02 -6.72 9.09
CA ASP A 67 -13.72 -7.16 8.56
C ASP A 67 -12.83 -5.96 8.17
N THR A 68 -13.43 -4.86 7.71
CA THR A 68 -12.69 -3.64 7.41
C THR A 68 -12.17 -2.98 8.68
N ASP A 69 -12.99 -2.90 9.72
CA ASP A 69 -12.60 -2.32 11.01
C ASP A 69 -11.47 -3.14 11.67
N ALA A 70 -11.55 -4.47 11.60
CA ALA A 70 -10.46 -5.36 12.03
C ALA A 70 -9.18 -5.08 11.23
N ALA A 71 -9.27 -4.99 9.89
CA ALA A 71 -8.12 -4.72 9.03
C ALA A 71 -7.48 -3.34 9.28
N VAL A 72 -8.27 -2.31 9.59
CA VAL A 72 -7.75 -0.98 9.97
C VAL A 72 -7.05 -1.06 11.32
N THR A 73 -7.65 -1.74 12.30
CA THR A 73 -7.10 -1.91 13.64
C THR A 73 -5.74 -2.61 13.60
N ASP A 74 -5.63 -3.73 12.88
CA ASP A 74 -4.37 -4.46 12.70
C ASP A 74 -3.30 -3.62 12.01
N LEU A 75 -3.71 -2.82 11.02
CA LEU A 75 -2.81 -1.95 10.28
C LEU A 75 -2.23 -0.82 11.14
N LEU A 76 -3.08 -0.18 11.95
CA LEU A 76 -2.66 0.83 12.91
C LEU A 76 -1.73 0.21 13.95
N ALA A 77 -2.10 -0.93 14.53
CA ALA A 77 -1.27 -1.65 15.50
C ALA A 77 0.10 -2.01 14.91
N GLY A 78 0.16 -2.48 13.66
CA GLY A 78 1.40 -2.73 12.94
C GLY A 78 2.26 -1.47 12.76
N ALA A 79 1.65 -0.34 12.36
CA ALA A 79 2.35 0.93 12.22
C ALA A 79 2.94 1.43 13.56
N HIS A 80 2.23 1.24 14.68
CA HIS A 80 2.74 1.54 16.02
C HIS A 80 3.93 0.67 16.39
N ARG A 81 3.85 -0.66 16.16
CA ARG A 81 4.98 -1.58 16.41
C ARG A 81 6.22 -1.21 15.59
N ASP A 82 6.04 -0.93 14.29
CA ASP A 82 7.15 -0.55 13.40
C ASP A 82 7.82 0.76 13.81
N ARG A 83 7.04 1.73 14.29
CA ARG A 83 7.56 2.99 14.85
C ARG A 83 8.33 2.76 16.14
N ALA A 84 7.79 1.96 17.06
CA ALA A 84 8.44 1.65 18.33
C ALA A 84 9.79 0.95 18.08
N GLN A 85 9.82 -0.03 17.19
CA GLN A 85 11.06 -0.72 16.79
C GLN A 85 12.07 0.26 16.16
N ALA A 86 11.63 1.17 15.28
CA ALA A 86 12.52 2.17 14.70
C ALA A 86 13.10 3.12 15.75
N ARG A 87 12.32 3.50 16.76
CA ARG A 87 12.78 4.30 17.90
C ARG A 87 13.87 3.57 18.70
N GLU A 88 13.65 2.30 19.02
CA GLU A 88 14.61 1.47 19.75
C GLU A 88 15.93 1.33 18.99
N LEU A 89 15.86 0.92 17.72
CA LEU A 89 17.05 0.74 16.87
C LEU A 89 17.85 2.03 16.70
N THR A 90 17.17 3.15 16.45
CA THR A 90 17.86 4.45 16.28
C THR A 90 18.40 5.01 17.60
N GLY A 91 17.77 4.68 18.72
CA GLY A 91 18.24 5.00 20.07
C GLY A 91 19.52 4.25 20.40
N ALA A 92 19.57 2.95 20.13
CA ALA A 92 20.76 2.13 20.35
C ALA A 92 22.00 2.65 19.59
N VAL A 93 21.84 3.10 18.34
CA VAL A 93 22.94 3.70 17.57
C VAL A 93 23.38 5.05 18.15
N LEU A 94 22.43 5.87 18.63
CA LEU A 94 22.73 7.14 19.28
C LEU A 94 23.49 6.93 20.59
N ASP A 95 23.09 5.96 21.41
CA ASP A 95 23.76 5.64 22.68
C ASP A 95 25.16 5.08 22.45
N ALA A 96 25.34 4.22 21.44
CA ALA A 96 26.67 3.79 21.01
C ALA A 96 27.54 4.98 20.55
N GLY A 97 26.95 5.96 19.85
CA GLY A 97 27.63 7.19 19.46
C GLY A 97 28.06 8.04 20.66
N ARG A 98 27.20 8.15 21.68
CA ARG A 98 27.51 8.88 22.93
C ARG A 98 28.62 8.20 23.73
N ALA A 99 28.59 6.87 23.84
CA ALA A 99 29.61 6.09 24.53
C ALA A 99 30.99 6.24 23.86
N ASP A 100 31.04 6.13 22.53
CA ASP A 100 32.27 6.35 21.77
C ASP A 100 32.77 7.81 21.87
N ALA A 101 31.86 8.77 22.07
CA ALA A 101 32.24 10.17 22.20
C ALA A 101 32.94 10.53 23.51
N ALA A 102 32.79 9.69 24.54
CA ALA A 102 33.51 9.84 25.79
C ALA A 102 35.00 9.45 25.68
N ALA A 103 35.38 8.66 24.66
CA ALA A 103 36.74 8.19 24.46
C ALA A 103 37.52 9.09 23.47
N ILE A 104 38.62 9.71 23.91
CA ILE A 104 39.49 10.52 23.05
C ILE A 104 40.62 9.63 22.49
N PRO A 105 40.64 9.32 21.17
CA PRO A 105 41.67 8.48 20.59
C PRO A 105 43.01 9.24 20.48
N THR A 106 44.04 8.74 21.17
CA THR A 106 45.37 9.37 21.25
C THR A 106 46.37 8.84 20.22
N THR A 107 46.09 7.70 19.57
CA THR A 107 46.99 7.10 18.56
C THR A 107 46.39 7.15 17.15
N PRO A 108 47.22 7.17 16.09
CA PRO A 108 46.72 7.12 14.71
C PRO A 108 45.83 5.90 14.41
N LEU A 109 46.18 4.74 14.99
CA LEU A 109 45.36 3.51 14.86
C LEU A 109 44.00 3.67 15.54
N ALA A 110 43.96 4.22 16.75
CA ALA A 110 42.71 4.49 17.47
C ALA A 110 41.83 5.51 16.73
N GLN A 111 42.43 6.53 16.12
CA GLN A 111 41.70 7.51 15.30
C GLN A 111 41.08 6.87 14.05
N ARG A 112 41.82 6.02 13.35
CA ARG A 112 41.30 5.26 12.19
C ARG A 112 40.13 4.37 12.57
N GLU A 113 40.24 3.68 13.70
CA GLU A 113 39.19 2.79 14.18
C GLU A 113 37.94 3.57 14.64
N ALA A 114 38.12 4.71 15.33
CA ALA A 114 37.02 5.60 15.67
C ALA A 114 36.28 6.13 14.41
N MET A 115 37.02 6.46 13.34
CA MET A 115 36.42 6.86 12.07
C MET A 115 35.62 5.73 11.43
N ARG A 116 36.13 4.49 11.45
CA ARG A 116 35.41 3.30 10.94
C ARG A 116 34.10 3.08 11.69
N ARG A 117 34.13 3.12 13.02
CA ARG A 117 32.92 2.97 13.85
C ARG A 117 31.91 4.07 13.57
N ARG A 118 32.35 5.32 13.40
CA ARG A 118 31.51 6.45 12.96
C ARG A 118 30.81 6.20 11.63
N VAL A 119 31.55 5.81 10.60
CA VAL A 119 30.97 5.51 9.28
C VAL A 119 29.95 4.39 9.37
N MET A 120 30.25 3.34 10.14
CA MET A 120 29.32 2.22 10.35
C MET A 120 28.04 2.67 11.07
N ARG A 121 28.12 3.46 12.14
CA ARG A 121 26.94 4.00 12.82
C ARG A 121 26.07 4.84 11.90
N LEU A 122 26.66 5.74 11.12
CA LEU A 122 25.90 6.58 10.18
C LEU A 122 25.18 5.73 9.13
N ARG A 123 25.84 4.69 8.59
CA ARG A 123 25.22 3.74 7.66
C ARG A 123 24.08 2.96 8.30
N THR A 124 24.29 2.44 9.51
CA THR A 124 23.27 1.70 10.26
C THR A 124 22.07 2.58 10.60
N GLN A 125 22.30 3.81 11.09
CA GLN A 125 21.24 4.78 11.38
C GLN A 125 20.42 5.11 10.13
N HIS A 126 21.11 5.35 9.01
CA HIS A 126 20.47 5.59 7.72
C HIS A 126 19.60 4.40 7.29
N ALA A 127 20.11 3.17 7.39
CA ALA A 127 19.37 1.96 7.04
C ALA A 127 18.10 1.78 7.90
N HIS A 128 18.17 2.06 9.20
CA HIS A 128 17.01 2.03 10.08
C HIS A 128 15.94 3.05 9.68
N VAL A 129 16.34 4.30 9.42
CA VAL A 129 15.43 5.37 9.00
C VAL A 129 14.76 5.04 7.66
N VAL A 130 15.53 4.60 6.67
CA VAL A 130 15.00 4.24 5.34
C VAL A 130 14.03 3.07 5.43
N SER A 131 14.35 2.04 6.21
CA SER A 131 13.48 0.89 6.42
C SER A 131 12.17 1.27 7.11
N ALA A 132 12.25 2.11 8.15
CA ALA A 132 11.06 2.61 8.84
C ALA A 132 10.19 3.47 7.92
N ALA A 133 10.79 4.33 7.10
CA ALA A 133 10.08 5.14 6.11
C ALA A 133 9.38 4.27 5.05
N ALA A 134 10.02 3.19 4.61
CA ALA A 134 9.42 2.23 3.68
C ALA A 134 8.19 1.52 4.29
N ARG A 135 8.30 1.05 5.54
CA ARG A 135 7.16 0.45 6.27
C ARG A 135 6.01 1.44 6.46
N ALA A 136 6.30 2.68 6.83
CA ALA A 136 5.29 3.74 6.95
C ALA A 136 4.56 4.04 5.62
N ARG A 137 5.29 4.09 4.50
CA ARG A 137 4.68 4.23 3.15
C ARG A 137 3.79 3.03 2.82
N HIS A 138 4.21 1.82 3.17
CA HIS A 138 3.43 0.61 2.97
C HIS A 138 2.11 0.64 3.77
N HIS A 139 2.16 1.03 5.05
CA HIS A 139 0.96 1.19 5.88
C HIS A 139 0.00 2.23 5.32
N ARG A 140 0.51 3.38 4.89
CA ARG A 140 -0.30 4.42 4.24
C ARG A 140 -0.99 3.92 2.97
N ALA A 141 -0.27 3.17 2.13
CA ALA A 141 -0.85 2.62 0.91
C ALA A 141 -1.97 1.61 1.22
N ARG A 142 -1.79 0.76 2.24
CA ARG A 142 -2.84 -0.16 2.71
C ARG A 142 -4.06 0.58 3.28
N LEU A 143 -3.87 1.67 4.02
CA LEU A 143 -4.97 2.51 4.50
C LEU A 143 -5.76 3.12 3.34
N LEU A 144 -5.07 3.63 2.31
CA LEU A 144 -5.72 4.15 1.11
C LEU A 144 -6.48 3.07 0.34
N ALA A 145 -5.95 1.84 0.29
CA ALA A 145 -6.63 0.69 -0.29
C ALA A 145 -7.93 0.35 0.45
N LEU A 146 -7.91 0.35 1.79
CA LEU A 146 -9.08 0.11 2.62
C LEU A 146 -10.10 1.24 2.45
N ARG A 147 -9.67 2.50 2.45
CA ARG A 147 -10.54 3.67 2.20
C ARG A 147 -11.20 3.61 0.82
N TYR A 148 -10.45 3.22 -0.21
CA TYR A 148 -11.01 3.01 -1.55
C TYR A 148 -12.07 1.89 -1.53
N ARG A 149 -11.77 0.74 -0.91
CA ARG A 149 -12.73 -0.36 -0.76
C ARG A 149 -13.98 0.05 0.01
N LEU A 150 -13.87 0.83 1.09
CA LEU A 150 -15.03 1.33 1.83
C LEU A 150 -15.92 2.25 0.97
N ARG A 151 -15.30 3.15 0.22
CA ARG A 151 -16.03 4.13 -0.60
C ARG A 151 -16.61 3.52 -1.89
N HIS A 152 -16.03 2.43 -2.38
CA HIS A 152 -16.31 1.90 -3.72
C HIS A 152 -16.63 0.40 -3.74
N GLY A 153 -16.77 -0.25 -2.58
CA GLY A 153 -16.97 -1.70 -2.41
C GLY A 153 -18.26 -2.29 -2.97
N VAL A 154 -19.17 -1.44 -3.45
CA VAL A 154 -20.36 -1.83 -4.21
C VAL A 154 -20.14 -1.70 -5.73
N GLY A 155 -19.12 -0.95 -6.17
CA GLY A 155 -18.87 -0.62 -7.58
C GLY A 155 -18.19 -1.72 -8.42
N LEU A 156 -17.47 -2.65 -7.78
CA LEU A 156 -16.85 -3.80 -8.49
C LEU A 156 -17.87 -4.90 -8.83
N ALA A 157 -19.01 -4.96 -8.12
CA ALA A 157 -20.11 -5.86 -8.45
C ALA A 157 -20.86 -5.44 -9.73
N GLY A 158 -20.77 -4.15 -10.10
CA GLY A 158 -21.31 -3.60 -11.34
C GLY A 158 -20.47 -3.88 -12.60
N LEU A 159 -19.36 -4.60 -12.46
CA LEU A 159 -18.50 -5.06 -13.56
C LEU A 159 -18.92 -6.45 -14.09
N ARG A 160 -20.22 -6.77 -14.09
CA ARG A 160 -20.74 -8.05 -14.63
C ARG A 160 -21.18 -7.87 -16.08
N GLY A 161 -20.46 -8.50 -16.99
CA GLY A 161 -20.57 -8.36 -18.44
C GLY A 161 -19.42 -9.12 -19.14
N PRO A 162 -19.59 -9.59 -20.38
CA PRO A 162 -18.55 -10.33 -21.09
C PRO A 162 -17.36 -9.39 -21.35
N GLY A 163 -16.23 -9.61 -20.68
CA GLY A 163 -15.03 -8.74 -20.71
C GLY A 163 -14.83 -7.90 -19.45
N SER A 164 -15.89 -7.55 -18.72
CA SER A 164 -15.77 -6.81 -17.46
C SER A 164 -15.29 -7.69 -16.30
N ASP A 165 -15.48 -9.02 -16.38
CA ASP A 165 -14.93 -9.94 -15.38
C ASP A 165 -13.40 -9.99 -15.38
N ARG A 166 -12.77 -9.97 -16.57
CA ARG A 166 -11.30 -9.91 -16.72
C ARG A 166 -10.75 -8.57 -16.28
N ALA A 167 -11.35 -7.47 -16.72
CA ALA A 167 -10.99 -6.13 -16.26
C ALA A 167 -11.12 -6.00 -14.73
N ALA A 168 -12.18 -6.55 -14.13
CA ALA A 168 -12.36 -6.57 -12.69
C ALA A 168 -11.30 -7.41 -11.98
N LEU A 169 -10.90 -8.55 -12.53
CA LEU A 169 -9.78 -9.37 -12.02
C LEU A 169 -8.46 -8.58 -12.05
N ALA A 170 -8.15 -7.92 -13.17
CA ALA A 170 -6.94 -7.12 -13.31
C ALA A 170 -6.92 -5.95 -12.31
N VAL A 171 -8.03 -5.23 -12.17
CA VAL A 171 -8.17 -4.15 -11.17
C VAL A 171 -7.99 -4.68 -9.74
N ARG A 172 -8.62 -5.81 -9.39
CA ARG A 172 -8.42 -6.44 -8.07
C ARG A 172 -6.97 -6.85 -7.84
N ALA A 173 -6.33 -7.41 -8.86
CA ALA A 173 -4.91 -7.77 -8.82
C ALA A 173 -4.04 -6.55 -8.55
N ALA A 174 -4.20 -5.47 -9.32
CA ALA A 174 -3.43 -4.24 -9.13
C ALA A 174 -3.63 -3.62 -7.73
N LEU A 175 -4.88 -3.57 -7.26
CA LEU A 175 -5.20 -3.07 -5.91
C LEU A 175 -4.60 -3.93 -4.80
N SER A 176 -4.42 -5.24 -5.01
CA SER A 176 -3.75 -6.13 -4.06
C SER A 176 -2.26 -5.80 -3.86
N ARG A 177 -1.66 -5.05 -4.79
CA ARG A 177 -0.24 -4.67 -4.78
C ARG A 177 0.02 -3.27 -4.29
N LEU A 178 -1.00 -2.56 -3.77
CA LEU A 178 -0.81 -1.25 -3.15
C LEU A 178 0.29 -1.30 -2.07
N GLY A 179 1.22 -0.35 -2.16
CA GLY A 179 2.36 -0.24 -1.26
C GLY A 179 3.55 -1.15 -1.59
N ARG A 180 3.52 -1.92 -2.69
CA ARG A 180 4.72 -2.60 -3.20
C ARG A 180 5.69 -1.58 -3.82
N PRO A 181 7.01 -1.74 -3.66
CA PRO A 181 7.99 -0.77 -4.14
C PRO A 181 8.04 -0.69 -5.67
N TYR A 182 8.37 0.51 -6.16
CA TYR A 182 8.77 0.69 -7.55
C TYR A 182 10.20 0.20 -7.76
N VAL A 183 10.43 -0.63 -8.77
CA VAL A 183 11.76 -1.01 -9.26
C VAL A 183 11.73 -1.03 -10.78
N TRP A 184 12.62 -0.26 -11.41
CA TRP A 184 12.75 -0.22 -12.86
C TRP A 184 12.98 -1.62 -13.43
N GLY A 185 12.18 -2.04 -14.42
CA GLY A 185 12.29 -3.36 -15.02
C GLY A 185 11.53 -4.47 -14.28
N ALA A 186 10.97 -4.22 -13.09
CA ALA A 186 10.31 -5.26 -12.32
C ALA A 186 8.87 -5.58 -12.79
N THR A 187 8.50 -6.86 -12.76
CA THR A 187 7.24 -7.41 -13.29
C THR A 187 6.40 -8.16 -12.23
N GLY A 188 6.68 -7.95 -10.94
CA GLY A 188 5.95 -8.56 -9.84
C GLY A 188 6.50 -9.90 -9.34
N PRO A 189 5.81 -10.54 -8.37
CA PRO A 189 4.60 -10.06 -7.71
C PRO A 189 4.85 -9.06 -6.56
N ASP A 190 6.12 -8.84 -6.18
CA ASP A 190 6.47 -8.05 -4.99
C ASP A 190 7.05 -6.67 -5.28
N GLN A 191 7.40 -6.39 -6.52
CA GLN A 191 8.00 -5.14 -6.96
C GLN A 191 7.68 -4.91 -8.44
N PHE A 192 7.47 -3.66 -8.82
CA PHE A 192 6.93 -3.34 -10.14
C PHE A 192 7.53 -2.06 -10.72
N ASP A 193 7.66 -1.96 -12.03
CA ASP A 193 7.56 -0.67 -12.71
C ASP A 193 6.13 -0.43 -13.24
N CYS A 194 5.93 0.67 -13.96
CA CYS A 194 4.60 1.08 -14.42
C CYS A 194 3.94 0.03 -15.32
N SER A 195 4.61 -0.37 -16.41
CA SER A 195 4.06 -1.35 -17.34
C SER A 195 4.11 -2.78 -16.80
N GLY A 196 5.07 -3.10 -15.92
CA GLY A 196 5.14 -4.37 -15.22
C GLY A 196 3.98 -4.59 -14.25
N LEU A 197 3.51 -3.54 -13.55
CA LEU A 197 2.30 -3.61 -12.72
C LEU A 197 1.07 -3.95 -13.56
N VAL A 198 0.90 -3.25 -14.68
CA VAL A 198 -0.24 -3.41 -15.58
C VAL A 198 -0.24 -4.79 -16.23
N GLN A 199 0.92 -5.20 -16.77
CA GLN A 199 1.14 -6.52 -17.37
C GLN A 199 0.82 -7.63 -16.37
N TRP A 200 1.41 -7.58 -15.17
CA TRP A 200 1.18 -8.59 -14.14
C TRP A 200 -0.30 -8.68 -13.74
N SER A 201 -0.97 -7.53 -13.63
CA SER A 201 -2.39 -7.47 -13.25
C SER A 201 -3.28 -8.14 -14.29
N TYR A 202 -3.05 -7.86 -15.57
CA TYR A 202 -3.80 -8.50 -16.66
C TYR A 202 -3.45 -9.97 -16.85
N ALA A 203 -2.21 -10.38 -16.55
CA ALA A 203 -1.85 -11.79 -16.52
C ALA A 203 -2.67 -12.58 -15.48
N GLN A 204 -3.04 -11.98 -14.34
CA GLN A 204 -3.97 -12.61 -13.37
C GLN A 204 -5.40 -12.79 -13.93
N ALA A 205 -5.75 -12.03 -14.98
CA ALA A 205 -7.01 -12.13 -15.70
C ALA A 205 -6.90 -12.99 -16.98
N GLY A 206 -5.74 -13.61 -17.22
CA GLY A 206 -5.47 -14.44 -18.40
C GLY A 206 -5.25 -13.66 -19.70
N ILE A 207 -4.97 -12.35 -19.62
CA ILE A 207 -4.64 -11.52 -20.79
C ILE A 207 -3.14 -11.23 -20.77
N HIS A 208 -2.48 -11.54 -21.88
CA HIS A 208 -1.09 -11.14 -22.09
C HIS A 208 -1.04 -9.70 -22.58
N LEU A 209 -0.19 -8.89 -21.95
CA LEU A 209 0.19 -7.57 -22.44
C LEU A 209 1.70 -7.56 -22.67
N ASP A 210 2.16 -6.78 -23.64
CA ASP A 210 3.57 -6.56 -23.90
C ASP A 210 4.24 -5.85 -22.72
N ARG A 211 5.57 -5.94 -22.68
CA ARG A 211 6.34 -5.52 -21.51
C ARG A 211 6.42 -4.01 -21.34
N THR A 212 6.52 -3.25 -22.44
CA THR A 212 6.88 -1.83 -22.39
C THR A 212 5.69 -0.93 -22.63
N THR A 213 5.72 0.30 -22.07
CA THR A 213 4.66 1.29 -22.30
C THR A 213 4.51 1.64 -23.78
N TYR A 214 5.61 1.63 -24.55
CA TYR A 214 5.64 1.89 -25.98
C TYR A 214 4.92 0.82 -26.81
N GLN A 215 4.86 -0.41 -26.32
CA GLN A 215 4.08 -1.49 -26.92
C GLN A 215 2.63 -1.43 -26.42
N GLN A 216 2.43 -1.35 -25.11
CA GLN A 216 1.10 -1.33 -24.48
C GLN A 216 0.22 -0.17 -24.96
N ILE A 217 0.79 0.97 -25.35
CA ILE A 217 0.03 2.10 -25.91
C ILE A 217 -0.60 1.77 -27.27
N ASN A 218 -0.27 0.64 -27.88
CA ASN A 218 -0.86 0.15 -29.13
C ASN A 218 -1.75 -1.10 -28.92
N GLU A 219 -1.89 -1.58 -27.69
CA GLU A 219 -2.70 -2.76 -27.40
C GLU A 219 -4.19 -2.44 -27.30
N GLY A 220 -5.01 -3.38 -27.73
CA GLY A 220 -6.47 -3.25 -27.67
C GLY A 220 -7.00 -2.06 -28.48
N ILE A 221 -8.12 -1.51 -28.04
CA ILE A 221 -8.80 -0.41 -28.76
C ILE A 221 -8.57 0.96 -28.09
N PRO A 222 -8.41 2.05 -28.86
CA PRO A 222 -8.40 3.39 -28.29
C PRO A 222 -9.75 3.75 -27.69
N VAL A 223 -9.73 4.40 -26.53
CA VAL A 223 -10.93 4.82 -25.79
C VAL A 223 -10.88 6.34 -25.55
N PRO A 224 -11.95 7.09 -25.87
CA PRO A 224 -12.01 8.49 -25.49
C PRO A 224 -12.15 8.63 -23.97
N ARG A 225 -11.56 9.67 -23.39
CA ARG A 225 -11.54 9.89 -21.93
C ARG A 225 -12.93 9.85 -21.27
N SER A 226 -13.96 10.32 -21.96
CA SER A 226 -15.36 10.30 -21.49
C SER A 226 -15.94 8.89 -21.33
N GLN A 227 -15.33 7.89 -21.97
CA GLN A 227 -15.77 6.50 -21.94
C GLN A 227 -14.81 5.59 -21.16
N VAL A 228 -13.91 6.17 -20.36
CA VAL A 228 -12.98 5.40 -19.54
C VAL A 228 -13.73 4.52 -18.55
N ARG A 229 -13.31 3.26 -18.45
CA ARG A 229 -13.86 2.25 -17.56
C ARG A 229 -12.75 1.64 -16.70
N PRO A 230 -13.08 1.06 -15.53
CA PRO A 230 -12.14 0.23 -14.79
C PRO A 230 -11.54 -0.85 -15.69
N GLY A 231 -10.23 -1.04 -15.62
CA GLY A 231 -9.45 -1.91 -16.49
C GLY A 231 -8.73 -1.18 -17.62
N ASP A 232 -9.25 -0.06 -18.12
CA ASP A 232 -8.58 0.64 -19.22
C ASP A 232 -7.15 1.07 -18.84
N LEU A 233 -6.20 0.90 -19.76
CA LEU A 233 -4.83 1.37 -19.63
C LEU A 233 -4.81 2.87 -19.90
N VAL A 234 -4.25 3.64 -18.98
CA VAL A 234 -4.18 5.11 -19.07
C VAL A 234 -2.73 5.53 -19.19
N PHE A 235 -2.41 6.28 -20.23
CA PHE A 235 -1.09 6.79 -20.54
C PHE A 235 -1.09 8.32 -20.44
N PRO A 236 -0.60 8.90 -19.34
CA PRO A 236 -0.40 10.36 -19.23
C PRO A 236 0.62 10.89 -20.24
N HIS A 237 1.55 10.05 -20.64
CA HIS A 237 2.54 10.26 -21.70
C HIS A 237 3.12 8.90 -22.12
N ALA A 238 3.86 8.83 -23.23
CA ALA A 238 4.34 7.55 -23.79
C ALA A 238 5.23 6.73 -22.83
N GLY A 239 5.97 7.39 -21.93
CA GLY A 239 6.85 6.73 -20.95
C GLY A 239 6.19 6.22 -19.66
N HIS A 240 4.87 6.32 -19.49
CA HIS A 240 4.20 5.88 -18.25
C HIS A 240 2.81 5.33 -18.53
N VAL A 241 2.43 4.30 -17.78
CA VAL A 241 1.12 3.66 -17.85
C VAL A 241 0.54 3.45 -16.45
N GLN A 242 -0.78 3.56 -16.38
CA GLN A 242 -1.58 3.41 -15.17
C GLN A 242 -2.78 2.53 -15.51
N LEU A 243 -3.39 1.89 -14.49
CA LEU A 243 -4.61 1.11 -14.68
C LEU A 243 -5.81 1.88 -14.13
N ALA A 244 -6.83 2.14 -14.96
CA ALA A 244 -8.06 2.79 -14.54
C ALA A 244 -8.80 1.91 -13.52
N ILE A 245 -9.28 2.52 -12.44
CA ILE A 245 -10.07 1.85 -11.40
C ILE A 245 -11.44 2.51 -11.20
N GLY A 246 -11.87 3.35 -12.15
CA GLY A 246 -13.13 4.09 -12.09
C GLY A 246 -13.09 5.34 -11.20
N ASN A 247 -14.17 6.12 -11.19
CA ASN A 247 -14.31 7.35 -10.40
C ASN A 247 -13.19 8.37 -10.62
N ASN A 248 -12.67 8.46 -11.85
CA ASN A 248 -11.52 9.30 -12.21
C ASN A 248 -10.25 9.00 -11.37
N LEU A 249 -10.08 7.73 -10.99
CA LEU A 249 -8.92 7.23 -10.28
C LEU A 249 -8.19 6.15 -11.10
N VAL A 250 -6.89 6.03 -10.82
CA VAL A 250 -5.99 5.04 -11.39
C VAL A 250 -5.15 4.40 -10.29
N VAL A 251 -4.64 3.20 -10.53
CA VAL A 251 -3.54 2.61 -9.76
C VAL A 251 -2.27 2.60 -10.61
N GLU A 252 -1.14 2.96 -10.00
CA GLU A 252 0.13 3.13 -10.70
C GLU A 252 1.33 2.74 -9.84
N ALA A 253 2.42 2.32 -10.51
CA ALA A 253 3.79 2.28 -9.98
C ALA A 253 4.55 3.47 -10.59
N PRO A 254 4.73 4.60 -9.89
CA PRO A 254 4.98 5.88 -10.56
C PRO A 254 6.45 6.15 -10.91
N TYR A 255 7.41 5.90 -9.99
CA TYR A 255 8.84 6.18 -10.19
C TYR A 255 9.71 5.58 -9.08
N SER A 256 11.02 5.52 -9.30
CA SER A 256 12.02 5.02 -8.33
C SER A 256 11.91 5.66 -6.95
N GLY A 257 11.84 4.83 -5.91
CA GLY A 257 11.69 5.27 -4.52
C GLY A 257 10.23 5.48 -4.07
N ALA A 258 9.26 5.47 -5.01
CA ALA A 258 7.85 5.42 -4.67
C ALA A 258 7.34 3.98 -4.54
N SER A 259 6.04 3.85 -4.27
CA SER A 259 5.35 2.57 -4.15
C SER A 259 4.05 2.62 -4.95
N VAL A 260 3.54 1.45 -5.30
CA VAL A 260 2.24 1.29 -5.96
C VAL A 260 1.17 2.03 -5.16
N ARG A 261 0.43 2.93 -5.81
CA ARG A 261 -0.53 3.82 -5.14
C ARG A 261 -1.74 4.11 -6.02
N ILE A 262 -2.79 4.64 -5.40
CA ILE A 262 -3.94 5.21 -6.10
C ILE A 262 -3.68 6.71 -6.34
N SER A 263 -3.92 7.14 -7.58
CA SER A 263 -3.75 8.52 -8.03
C SER A 263 -5.01 9.00 -8.77
N ARG A 264 -5.10 10.31 -9.03
CA ARG A 264 -6.13 10.86 -9.89
C ARG A 264 -5.79 10.60 -11.36
N LEU A 265 -6.81 10.29 -12.14
CA LEU A 265 -6.71 10.21 -13.58
C LEU A 265 -6.59 11.63 -14.15
N GLY A 266 -5.53 11.87 -14.94
CA GLY A 266 -5.24 13.16 -15.56
C GLY A 266 -6.21 13.53 -16.69
N ASN A 267 -6.18 14.78 -17.15
CA ASN A 267 -7.09 15.24 -18.21
C ASN A 267 -6.56 14.94 -19.62
N ASN A 268 -5.25 15.05 -19.82
CA ASN A 268 -4.59 14.78 -21.09
C ASN A 268 -3.96 13.39 -21.02
N VAL A 269 -4.66 12.40 -21.57
CA VAL A 269 -4.25 10.99 -21.51
C VAL A 269 -4.60 10.29 -22.82
N ALA A 270 -3.77 9.34 -23.24
CA ALA A 270 -4.17 8.30 -24.19
C ALA A 270 -4.72 7.11 -23.39
N ILE A 271 -5.80 6.48 -23.88
CA ILE A 271 -6.44 5.36 -23.17
C ILE A 271 -6.61 4.19 -24.14
N ARG A 272 -6.24 3.00 -23.67
CA ARG A 272 -6.41 1.74 -24.38
C ARG A 272 -7.24 0.75 -23.57
N ARG A 273 -8.12 0.01 -24.24
CA ARG A 273 -8.89 -1.08 -23.63
C ARG A 273 -8.41 -2.42 -24.18
N PRO A 274 -7.73 -3.23 -23.37
CA PRO A 274 -7.35 -4.60 -23.73
C PRO A 274 -8.59 -5.45 -24.07
N ILE A 275 -8.42 -6.39 -25.01
CA ILE A 275 -9.46 -7.30 -25.53
C ILE A 275 -9.13 -8.76 -25.20
#